data_AF-A0A5N5DYT7-F1
#
_entry.id   AF-A0A5N5DYT7-F1
#
_cell.length_a   1.000
_cell.length_b   1.000
_cell.length_c   1.000
_cell.angle_alpha   90.00
_cell.angle_beta   90.00
_cell.angle_gamma   90.00
#
_symmetry.space_group_name_H-M   'P 1'
#
loop_
_entity.id
_entity.type
_entity.pdbx_description
1 polymer ?
#
loop_
_entity_poly.entity_id
_entity_poly.type
_entity_poly.pdbx_seq_one_letter_code
_entity_poly.pdbx_strand_id
1 'polypeptide(L)'
;MNSPNEPAHTPESPESTATKRTRPHIGRAPGSKNSAMQDRAVRTREAIISVAAQHFDSDGYGHTSMNTIIGTGKFAKGAMYYHFPSKEAIAEYLISDWNHILAETISEALAAGPSSTAGEKLTAIFRSLAQRIGEDTNLRAGMKLTLEPTINNAAGFAHWIDAISDIIETAITEGELTDTPTTHRLAWNLCAGTVGAANASAALRVD
;
A
#
# COMPACT_ATOMS: atom_id res chain seq x y z
N MET A 1 -31.54 -69.51 3.00
CA MET A 1 -31.25 -70.92 2.66
C MET A 1 -30.10 -70.94 1.67
N ASN A 2 -29.00 -71.56 2.12
CA ASN A 2 -27.84 -72.11 1.41
C ASN A 2 -26.88 -71.22 0.58
N SER A 3 -25.72 -70.94 1.19
CA SER A 3 -24.35 -70.85 0.62
C SER A 3 -23.93 -72.12 -0.17
N PRO A 4 -22.64 -72.34 -0.53
CA PRO A 4 -21.53 -71.48 -1.04
C PRO A 4 -20.83 -72.12 -2.29
N ASN A 5 -19.87 -71.44 -2.94
CA ASN A 5 -18.52 -71.99 -3.23
C ASN A 5 -17.61 -71.04 -4.05
N GLU A 6 -16.38 -70.90 -3.57
CA GLU A 6 -15.12 -70.65 -4.31
C GLU A 6 -14.27 -71.96 -4.16
N PRO A 7 -13.09 -72.22 -4.79
CA PRO A 7 -12.27 -71.42 -5.72
C PRO A 7 -11.54 -72.22 -6.87
N ALA A 8 -10.73 -71.47 -7.64
CA ALA A 8 -9.43 -71.80 -8.28
C ALA A 8 -9.26 -72.88 -9.39
N HIS A 9 -8.71 -72.46 -10.55
CA HIS A 9 -7.54 -73.06 -11.22
C HIS A 9 -7.01 -72.19 -12.40
N THR A 10 -5.71 -71.86 -12.35
CA THR A 10 -4.77 -71.32 -13.38
C THR A 10 -4.47 -72.38 -14.48
N PRO A 11 -3.60 -72.19 -15.52
CA PRO A 11 -2.87 -71.02 -16.08
C PRO A 11 -2.86 -70.94 -17.65
N GLU A 12 -2.25 -69.90 -18.24
CA GLU A 12 -1.19 -69.96 -19.31
C GLU A 12 -1.04 -68.65 -20.13
N SER A 13 0.22 -68.34 -20.42
CA SER A 13 0.83 -67.20 -21.16
C SER A 13 0.80 -67.47 -22.69
N PRO A 14 1.39 -66.69 -23.65
CA PRO A 14 2.31 -65.55 -23.52
C PRO A 14 2.17 -64.39 -24.57
N GLU A 15 3.13 -63.46 -24.48
CA GLU A 15 3.66 -62.56 -25.53
C GLU A 15 2.82 -61.34 -26.02
N SER A 16 3.34 -60.13 -25.79
CA SER A 16 4.03 -59.38 -26.86
C SER A 16 4.40 -57.95 -26.46
N THR A 17 5.70 -57.69 -26.55
CA THR A 17 6.44 -56.45 -26.83
C THR A 17 5.72 -55.08 -26.88
N ALA A 18 6.16 -54.14 -26.03
CA ALA A 18 6.30 -52.73 -26.40
C ALA A 18 7.23 -51.97 -25.44
N THR A 19 8.45 -51.73 -25.90
CA THR A 19 9.52 -50.97 -25.24
C THR A 19 9.11 -49.50 -25.04
N LYS A 20 8.87 -49.07 -23.79
CA LYS A 20 8.68 -47.65 -23.45
C LYS A 20 10.00 -46.90 -23.61
N ARG A 21 10.15 -46.17 -24.73
CA ARG A 21 11.18 -45.14 -24.89
C ARG A 21 10.84 -43.95 -24.00
N THR A 22 11.48 -43.85 -22.84
CA THR A 22 11.52 -42.66 -21.99
C THR A 22 12.20 -41.52 -22.75
N ARG A 23 11.43 -40.50 -23.12
CA ARG A 23 11.98 -39.24 -23.65
C ARG A 23 12.49 -38.42 -22.47
N PRO A 24 13.73 -37.89 -22.51
CA PRO A 24 14.22 -37.04 -21.45
C PRO A 24 13.44 -35.73 -21.41
N HIS A 25 12.94 -35.38 -20.23
CA HIS A 25 12.28 -34.11 -19.93
C HIS A 25 13.35 -33.00 -19.98
N ILE A 26 13.50 -32.35 -21.14
CA ILE A 26 14.38 -31.18 -21.26
C ILE A 26 13.76 -30.06 -20.42
N GLY A 27 14.58 -29.50 -19.53
CA GLY A 27 14.18 -28.53 -18.52
C GLY A 27 13.52 -27.28 -19.09
N ARG A 28 12.50 -26.80 -18.37
CA ARG A 28 11.94 -25.47 -18.55
C ARG A 28 13.01 -24.43 -18.16
N ALA A 29 13.40 -23.59 -19.11
CA ALA A 29 14.33 -22.49 -18.87
C ALA A 29 13.77 -21.49 -17.83
N PRO A 30 14.62 -20.90 -16.97
CA PRO A 30 14.21 -19.83 -16.06
C PRO A 30 14.00 -18.54 -16.86
N GLY A 31 12.78 -17.97 -16.78
CA GLY A 31 12.40 -16.70 -17.42
C GLY A 31 11.41 -16.84 -18.58
N SER A 32 10.11 -16.95 -18.27
CA SER A 32 9.05 -16.84 -19.28
C SER A 32 8.98 -15.41 -19.81
N LYS A 33 8.78 -15.22 -21.13
CA LYS A 33 8.54 -13.89 -21.74
C LYS A 33 7.43 -13.11 -21.01
N ASN A 34 6.45 -13.80 -20.43
CA ASN A 34 5.38 -13.19 -19.63
C ASN A 34 5.90 -12.58 -18.33
N SER A 35 6.87 -13.20 -17.65
CA SER A 35 7.48 -12.67 -16.43
C SER A 35 8.24 -11.38 -16.72
N ALA A 36 9.06 -11.37 -17.78
CA ALA A 36 9.82 -10.18 -18.17
C ALA A 36 8.91 -9.01 -18.61
N MET A 37 7.77 -9.30 -19.25
CA MET A 37 6.76 -8.28 -19.56
C MET A 37 6.06 -7.75 -18.31
N GLN A 38 5.74 -8.62 -17.36
CA GLN A 38 5.14 -8.23 -16.08
C GLN A 38 6.09 -7.33 -15.28
N ASP A 39 7.37 -7.71 -15.17
CA ASP A 39 8.38 -6.90 -14.47
C ASP A 39 8.53 -5.51 -15.10
N ARG A 40 8.48 -5.43 -16.43
CA ARG A 40 8.52 -4.14 -17.14
C ARG A 40 7.26 -3.31 -16.88
N ALA A 41 6.09 -3.93 -16.86
CA ALA A 41 4.82 -3.26 -16.58
C ALA A 41 4.79 -2.70 -15.15
N VAL A 42 5.27 -3.46 -14.16
CA VAL A 42 5.40 -3.02 -12.77
C VAL A 42 6.33 -1.81 -12.68
N ARG A 43 7.55 -1.90 -13.23
CA ARG A 43 8.52 -0.79 -13.23
C ARG A 43 7.99 0.47 -13.90
N THR A 44 7.26 0.31 -15.01
CA THR A 44 6.66 1.46 -15.72
C THR A 44 5.58 2.11 -14.86
N ARG A 45 4.74 1.31 -14.21
CA ARG A 45 3.71 1.79 -13.29
C ARG A 45 4.32 2.55 -12.11
N GLU A 46 5.34 1.99 -11.47
CA GLU A 46 6.08 2.63 -10.36
C GLU A 46 6.74 3.95 -10.78
N ALA A 47 7.36 3.98 -11.96
CA ALA A 47 7.95 5.21 -12.50
C ALA A 47 6.90 6.30 -12.73
N ILE A 48 5.71 5.95 -13.25
CA ILE A 48 4.61 6.89 -13.42
C ILE A 48 4.16 7.45 -12.08
N ILE A 49 3.96 6.59 -11.08
CA ILE A 49 3.57 6.99 -9.71
C ILE A 49 4.60 7.95 -9.13
N SER A 50 5.89 7.62 -9.25
CA SER A 50 6.97 8.45 -8.69
C SER A 50 7.02 9.85 -9.30
N VAL A 51 6.92 9.95 -10.63
CA VAL A 51 6.90 11.26 -11.32
C VAL A 51 5.65 12.05 -10.95
N ALA A 52 4.49 11.39 -10.86
CA ALA A 52 3.26 12.05 -10.46
C ALA A 52 3.30 12.54 -9.00
N ALA A 53 3.82 11.72 -8.09
CA ALA A 53 3.97 12.08 -6.68
C ALA A 53 4.88 13.30 -6.49
N GLN A 54 5.98 13.40 -7.24
CA GLN A 54 6.85 14.58 -7.21
C GLN A 54 6.06 15.84 -7.57
N HIS A 55 5.32 15.82 -8.67
CA HIS A 55 4.50 16.97 -9.08
C HIS A 55 3.36 17.27 -8.11
N PHE A 56 2.68 16.26 -7.57
CA PHE A 56 1.63 16.48 -6.57
C PHE A 56 2.18 17.05 -5.25
N ASP A 57 3.39 16.64 -4.85
CA ASP A 57 4.06 17.12 -3.65
C ASP A 57 4.58 18.56 -3.79
N SER A 58 5.11 18.93 -4.96
CA SER A 58 5.73 20.24 -5.22
C SER A 58 4.76 21.28 -5.77
N ASP A 59 4.01 20.92 -6.82
CA ASP A 59 3.20 21.86 -7.61
C ASP A 59 1.72 21.84 -7.16
N GLY A 60 1.36 20.78 -6.43
CA GLY A 60 0.00 20.48 -6.01
C GLY A 60 -0.80 19.75 -7.10
N TYR A 61 -1.85 19.07 -6.66
CA TYR A 61 -2.70 18.26 -7.53
C TYR A 61 -3.39 19.08 -8.62
N GLY A 62 -3.89 20.27 -8.27
CA GLY A 62 -4.59 21.16 -9.20
C GLY A 62 -3.74 21.65 -10.37
N HIS A 63 -2.45 21.92 -10.15
CA HIS A 63 -1.53 22.41 -11.20
C HIS A 63 -0.88 21.30 -12.01
N THR A 64 -1.03 20.04 -11.59
CA THR A 64 -0.47 18.89 -12.28
C THR A 64 -1.46 18.32 -13.30
N SER A 65 -0.98 18.06 -14.52
CA SER A 65 -1.77 17.42 -15.58
C SER A 65 -1.17 16.08 -16.01
N MET A 66 -1.99 15.20 -16.61
CA MET A 66 -1.47 13.97 -17.23
C MET A 66 -0.39 14.24 -18.28
N ASN A 67 -0.50 15.33 -19.04
CA ASN A 67 0.50 15.72 -20.04
C ASN A 67 1.81 16.16 -19.40
N THR A 68 1.74 16.83 -18.24
CA THR A 68 2.93 17.20 -17.45
C THR A 68 3.69 15.94 -17.04
N ILE A 69 2.99 14.96 -16.44
CA ILE A 69 3.59 13.68 -15.99
C ILE A 69 4.18 12.90 -17.18
N ILE A 70 3.46 12.83 -18.29
CA ILE A 70 3.92 12.20 -19.54
C ILE A 70 5.21 12.85 -20.03
N GLY A 71 5.25 14.19 -20.06
CA GLY A 71 6.39 14.97 -20.54
C GLY A 71 7.62 14.79 -19.65
N THR A 72 7.46 14.97 -18.34
CA THR A 72 8.55 14.86 -17.36
C THR A 72 9.16 13.46 -17.35
N GLY A 73 8.31 12.42 -17.29
CA GLY A 73 8.77 11.03 -17.26
C GLY A 73 9.11 10.42 -18.63
N LYS A 74 8.94 11.17 -19.72
CA LYS A 74 9.13 10.72 -21.11
C LYS A 74 8.35 9.43 -21.43
N PHE A 75 7.17 9.29 -20.85
CA PHE A 75 6.33 8.11 -21.04
C PHE A 75 5.66 8.13 -22.41
N ALA A 76 5.54 6.97 -23.05
CA ALA A 76 4.67 6.88 -24.23
C ALA A 76 3.22 7.11 -23.80
N LYS A 77 2.50 7.99 -24.52
CA LYS A 77 1.11 8.33 -24.19
C LYS A 77 0.22 7.09 -24.04
N GLY A 78 0.32 6.13 -24.97
CA GLY A 78 -0.43 4.87 -24.88
C GLY A 78 -0.08 4.02 -23.66
N ALA A 79 1.19 4.01 -23.23
CA ALA A 79 1.62 3.28 -22.04
C ALA A 79 1.12 3.95 -20.74
N MET A 80 1.11 5.29 -20.69
CA MET A 80 0.55 6.04 -19.56
C MET A 80 -0.92 5.67 -19.33
N TYR A 81 -1.76 5.83 -20.37
CA TYR A 81 -3.20 5.57 -20.25
C TYR A 81 -3.54 4.09 -20.09
N TYR A 82 -2.62 3.17 -20.45
CA TYR A 82 -2.76 1.75 -20.14
C TYR A 82 -2.63 1.47 -18.63
N HIS A 83 -1.72 2.15 -17.94
CA HIS A 83 -1.50 1.96 -16.50
C HIS A 83 -2.45 2.77 -15.62
N PHE A 84 -2.73 4.00 -16.03
CA PHE A 84 -3.60 4.92 -15.29
C PHE A 84 -4.54 5.63 -16.25
N PRO A 85 -5.87 5.36 -16.17
CA PRO A 85 -6.83 5.95 -17.09
C PRO A 85 -6.99 7.46 -16.86
N SER A 86 -6.64 7.97 -15.68
CA SER A 86 -6.80 9.37 -15.32
C SER A 86 -5.81 9.82 -14.24
N LYS A 87 -5.78 11.13 -13.98
CA LYS A 87 -4.97 11.73 -12.90
C LYS A 87 -5.47 11.31 -11.53
N GLU A 88 -6.79 11.20 -11.39
CA GLU A 88 -7.51 10.75 -10.20
C GLU A 88 -7.11 9.32 -9.84
N ALA A 89 -6.99 8.41 -10.81
CA ALA A 89 -6.57 7.03 -10.56
C ALA A 89 -5.13 6.94 -9.98
N ILE A 90 -4.25 7.88 -10.32
CA ILE A 90 -2.91 7.96 -9.73
C ILE A 90 -3.00 8.48 -8.29
N ALA A 91 -3.81 9.51 -8.06
CA ALA A 91 -4.01 10.06 -6.72
C ALA A 91 -4.67 9.05 -5.77
N GLU A 92 -5.69 8.32 -6.21
CA GLU A 92 -6.32 7.23 -5.46
C GLU A 92 -5.31 6.16 -5.05
N TYR A 93 -4.39 5.81 -5.95
CA TYR A 93 -3.33 4.87 -5.63
C TYR A 93 -2.41 5.40 -4.52
N LEU A 94 -1.96 6.65 -4.61
CA LEU A 94 -1.11 7.27 -3.59
C LEU A 94 -1.82 7.41 -2.24
N ILE A 95 -3.11 7.76 -2.24
CA ILE A 95 -3.93 7.83 -1.03
C ILE A 95 -4.09 6.44 -0.40
N SER A 96 -4.33 5.42 -1.23
CA SER A 96 -4.43 4.03 -0.75
C SER A 96 -3.13 3.55 -0.12
N ASP A 97 -1.99 3.91 -0.72
CA ASP A 97 -0.67 3.59 -0.18
C ASP A 97 -0.44 4.28 1.18
N TRP A 98 -0.79 5.57 1.27
CA TRP A 98 -0.80 6.30 2.54
C TRP A 98 -1.65 5.63 3.62
N ASN A 99 -2.90 5.28 3.30
CA ASN A 99 -3.80 4.63 4.25
C ASN A 99 -3.26 3.27 4.72
N HIS A 100 -2.62 2.52 3.81
CA HIS A 100 -2.01 1.23 4.16
C HIS A 100 -0.87 1.41 5.16
N ILE A 101 0.06 2.32 4.88
CA ILE A 101 1.19 2.62 5.77
C ILE A 101 0.73 3.19 7.10
N LEU A 102 -0.30 4.03 7.10
CA LEU A 102 -0.91 4.56 8.33
C LEU A 102 -1.46 3.43 9.20
N ALA A 103 -2.26 2.53 8.61
CA ALA A 103 -2.85 1.39 9.32
C ALA A 103 -1.77 0.44 9.87
N GLU A 104 -0.73 0.16 9.09
CA GLU A 104 0.44 -0.63 9.52
C GLU A 104 1.12 0.03 10.72
N THR A 105 1.43 1.32 10.61
CA THR A 105 2.14 2.08 11.66
C THR A 105 1.36 2.13 12.97
N ILE A 106 0.03 2.29 12.89
CA ILE A 106 -0.85 2.26 14.07
C ILE A 106 -0.87 0.85 14.67
N SER A 107 -1.03 -0.19 13.84
CA SER A 107 -1.05 -1.57 14.30
C SER A 107 0.27 -1.96 15.01
N GLU A 108 1.42 -1.55 14.47
CA GLU A 108 2.73 -1.77 15.09
C GLU A 108 2.84 -1.10 16.46
N ALA A 109 2.37 0.15 16.58
CA ALA A 109 2.41 0.88 17.85
C ALA A 109 1.47 0.27 18.91
N LEU A 110 0.31 -0.23 18.50
CA LEU A 110 -0.62 -0.92 19.40
C LEU A 110 -0.11 -2.31 19.82
N ALA A 111 0.70 -2.97 18.98
CA ALA A 111 1.30 -4.27 19.28
C ALA A 111 2.45 -4.20 20.30
N ALA A 112 2.98 -3.01 20.64
CA ALA A 112 4.06 -2.82 21.61
C ALA A 112 3.70 -3.25 23.06
N GLY A 113 2.46 -3.67 23.29
CA GLY A 113 2.01 -4.33 24.52
C GLY A 113 1.19 -3.42 25.45
N PRO A 114 0.40 -4.01 26.37
CA PRO A 114 -0.55 -3.28 27.21
C PRO A 114 0.11 -2.32 28.22
N SER A 115 1.42 -2.44 28.45
CA SER A 115 2.17 -1.56 29.36
C SER A 115 2.57 -0.22 28.73
N SER A 116 2.38 -0.03 27.43
CA SER A 116 2.72 1.23 26.75
C SER A 116 1.62 2.26 26.95
N THR A 117 1.99 3.43 27.47
CA THR A 117 1.12 4.60 27.61
C THR A 117 0.62 5.08 26.26
N ALA A 118 -0.52 5.77 26.23
CA ALA A 118 -1.01 6.47 25.04
C ALA A 118 0.01 7.48 24.52
N GLY A 119 0.71 8.19 25.41
CA GLY A 119 1.79 9.09 25.04
C GLY A 119 2.92 8.41 24.26
N GLU A 120 3.35 7.21 24.69
CA GLU A 120 4.37 6.41 23.99
C GLU A 120 3.87 5.90 22.64
N LYS A 121 2.63 5.42 22.56
CA LYS A 121 2.00 4.96 21.31
C LYS A 121 1.91 6.09 20.29
N LEU A 122 1.38 7.25 20.69
CA LEU A 122 1.30 8.44 19.82
C LEU A 122 2.69 8.88 19.38
N THR A 123 3.66 8.93 20.29
CA THR A 123 5.03 9.29 19.95
C THR A 123 5.65 8.34 18.93
N ALA A 124 5.43 7.02 19.07
CA ALA A 124 5.91 6.03 18.13
C ALA A 124 5.28 6.19 16.74
N ILE A 125 3.95 6.37 16.68
CA ILE A 125 3.20 6.58 15.43
C ILE A 125 3.72 7.82 14.71
N PHE A 126 3.68 8.98 15.35
CA PHE A 126 4.04 10.25 14.70
C PHE A 126 5.53 10.33 14.36
N ARG A 127 6.41 9.69 15.12
CA ARG A 127 7.84 9.56 14.76
C ARG A 127 8.03 8.72 13.50
N SER A 128 7.38 7.56 13.43
CA SER A 128 7.45 6.66 12.26
C SER A 128 6.90 7.37 11.01
N LEU A 129 5.72 7.98 11.13
CA LEU A 129 5.11 8.74 10.03
C LEU A 129 6.01 9.89 9.58
N ALA A 130 6.57 10.68 10.50
CA ALA A 130 7.46 11.80 10.17
C ALA A 130 8.72 11.35 9.42
N GLN A 131 9.30 10.19 9.77
CA GLN A 131 10.44 9.61 9.05
C GLN A 131 10.03 9.17 7.64
N ARG A 132 8.97 8.34 7.54
CA ARG A 132 8.51 7.79 6.25
C ARG A 132 8.10 8.89 5.27
N ILE A 133 7.34 9.91 5.71
CA ILE A 133 6.98 11.04 4.83
C ILE A 133 8.17 11.95 4.51
N GLY A 134 9.20 11.97 5.36
CA GLY A 134 10.41 12.74 5.12
C GLY A 134 11.27 12.14 4.00
N GLU A 135 11.28 10.81 3.89
CA GLU A 135 12.11 10.03 2.97
C GLU A 135 11.36 9.62 1.69
N ASP A 136 10.05 9.41 1.75
CA ASP A 136 9.23 8.91 0.65
C ASP A 136 8.27 9.99 0.12
N THR A 137 8.57 10.46 -1.10
CA THR A 137 7.74 11.43 -1.83
C THR A 137 6.37 10.88 -2.21
N ASN A 138 6.25 9.58 -2.51
CA ASN A 138 4.96 8.96 -2.83
C ASN A 138 4.04 9.01 -1.61
N LEU A 139 4.58 8.61 -0.46
CA LEU A 139 3.83 8.61 0.78
C LEU A 139 3.43 10.02 1.22
N ARG A 140 4.36 10.98 1.11
CA ARG A 140 4.11 12.39 1.42
C ARG A 140 3.04 12.99 0.51
N ALA A 141 3.08 12.70 -0.80
CA ALA A 141 2.04 13.12 -1.74
C ALA A 141 0.69 12.48 -1.40
N GLY A 142 0.66 11.18 -1.12
CA GLY A 142 -0.56 10.47 -0.68
C GLY A 142 -1.21 11.09 0.55
N MET A 143 -0.41 11.42 1.56
CA MET A 143 -0.87 12.13 2.76
C MET A 143 -1.45 13.51 2.41
N LYS A 144 -0.72 14.34 1.65
CA LYS A 144 -1.18 15.69 1.26
C LYS A 144 -2.48 15.64 0.47
N LEU A 145 -2.63 14.65 -0.41
CA LEU A 145 -3.82 14.47 -1.22
C LEU A 145 -5.06 14.24 -0.37
N THR A 146 -4.98 13.71 0.86
CA THR A 146 -6.15 13.50 1.74
C THR A 146 -6.89 14.79 2.13
N LEU A 147 -6.26 15.96 1.93
CA LEU A 147 -6.86 17.29 2.12
C LEU A 147 -7.19 18.01 0.80
N GLU A 148 -6.99 17.37 -0.35
CA GLU A 148 -7.23 17.98 -1.66
C GLU A 148 -8.74 18.07 -1.93
N PRO A 149 -9.34 19.28 -1.99
CA PRO A 149 -10.79 19.45 -2.07
C PRO A 149 -11.39 18.93 -3.38
N THR A 150 -10.58 18.79 -4.43
CA THR A 150 -11.04 18.33 -5.75
C THR A 150 -11.09 16.81 -5.87
N ILE A 151 -10.57 16.08 -4.87
CA ILE A 151 -10.63 14.62 -4.81
C ILE A 151 -11.70 14.23 -3.79
N ASN A 152 -12.55 13.27 -4.15
CA ASN A 152 -13.54 12.73 -3.21
C ASN A 152 -12.88 11.79 -2.18
N ASN A 153 -12.09 12.36 -1.26
CA ASN A 153 -11.31 11.63 -0.28
C ASN A 153 -11.35 12.24 1.13
N ALA A 154 -12.33 13.09 1.42
CA ALA A 154 -12.52 13.67 2.76
C ALA A 154 -12.54 12.59 3.86
N ALA A 155 -12.94 11.37 3.52
CA ALA A 155 -12.89 10.21 4.41
C ALA A 155 -11.46 9.80 4.82
N GLY A 156 -10.43 10.04 4.01
CA GLY A 156 -9.05 9.63 4.30
C GLY A 156 -8.44 10.40 5.46
N PHE A 157 -8.59 11.72 5.49
CA PHE A 157 -8.11 12.53 6.61
C PHE A 157 -8.94 12.29 7.88
N ALA A 158 -10.26 12.17 7.74
CA ALA A 158 -11.14 11.80 8.85
C ALA A 158 -10.75 10.45 9.46
N HIS A 159 -10.48 9.42 8.63
CA HIS A 159 -10.06 8.11 9.10
C HIS A 159 -8.78 8.14 9.94
N TRP A 160 -7.82 9.01 9.59
CA TRP A 160 -6.63 9.21 10.39
C TRP A 160 -6.96 9.85 11.76
N ILE A 161 -7.80 10.88 11.76
CA ILE A 161 -8.24 11.52 13.01
C ILE A 161 -8.96 10.51 13.91
N ASP A 162 -9.86 9.72 13.35
CA ASP A 162 -10.64 8.71 14.08
C ASP A 162 -9.70 7.69 14.74
N ALA A 163 -8.74 7.15 13.99
CA ALA A 163 -7.80 6.16 14.52
C ALA A 163 -6.90 6.72 15.65
N ILE A 164 -6.54 8.00 15.61
CA ILE A 164 -5.82 8.67 16.71
C ILE A 164 -6.75 8.99 17.87
N SER A 165 -8.01 9.31 17.60
CA SER A 165 -9.03 9.58 18.60
C SER A 165 -9.33 8.33 19.42
N ASP A 166 -9.41 7.14 18.80
CA ASP A 166 -9.60 5.86 19.50
C ASP A 166 -8.53 5.62 20.59
N ILE A 167 -7.27 5.97 20.31
CA ILE A 167 -6.16 5.85 21.28
C ILE A 167 -6.37 6.81 22.45
N ILE A 168 -6.75 8.05 22.14
CA ILE A 168 -6.96 9.11 23.14
C ILE A 168 -8.19 8.80 24.01
N GLU A 169 -9.29 8.34 23.42
CA GLU A 169 -10.52 7.97 24.12
C GLU A 169 -10.30 6.78 25.06
N THR A 170 -9.52 5.79 24.62
CA THR A 170 -9.09 4.67 25.46
C THR A 170 -8.29 5.19 26.66
N ALA A 171 -7.34 6.10 26.43
CA ALA A 171 -6.51 6.68 27.49
C ALA A 171 -7.30 7.53 28.49
N ILE A 172 -8.35 8.22 28.04
CA ILE A 172 -9.30 8.93 28.93
C ILE A 172 -10.07 7.91 29.77
N THR A 173 -10.59 6.86 29.15
CA THR A 173 -11.38 5.81 29.81
C THR A 173 -10.56 5.08 30.88
N GLU A 174 -9.28 4.83 30.61
CA GLU A 174 -8.34 4.18 31.54
C GLU A 174 -7.78 5.14 32.60
N GLY A 175 -8.10 6.44 32.52
CA GLY A 175 -7.64 7.46 33.46
C GLY A 175 -6.18 7.89 33.28
N GLU A 176 -5.54 7.52 32.17
CA GLU A 176 -4.19 7.99 31.80
C GLU A 176 -4.23 9.47 31.39
N LEU A 177 -5.25 9.88 30.64
CA LEU A 177 -5.46 11.26 30.21
C LEU A 177 -6.67 11.87 30.92
N THR A 178 -6.57 13.15 31.30
CA THR A 178 -7.71 13.89 31.85
C THR A 178 -8.73 14.20 30.75
N ASP A 179 -10.00 13.91 31.02
CA ASP A 179 -11.11 14.28 30.13
C ASP A 179 -11.28 15.80 30.09
N THR A 180 -10.77 16.42 29.03
CA THR A 180 -10.87 17.87 28.81
C THR A 180 -11.14 18.17 27.35
N PRO A 181 -11.75 19.33 27.02
CA PRO A 181 -11.92 19.74 25.63
C PRO A 181 -10.61 19.82 24.83
N THR A 182 -9.47 20.05 25.51
CA THR A 182 -8.15 20.06 24.87
C THR A 182 -7.72 18.65 24.48
N THR A 183 -7.95 17.66 25.34
CA THR A 183 -7.64 16.24 25.09
C THR A 183 -8.44 15.73 23.88
N HIS A 184 -9.73 16.05 23.78
CA HIS A 184 -10.57 15.70 22.63
C HIS A 184 -10.13 16.34 21.31
N ARG A 185 -9.41 17.47 21.36
CA ARG A 185 -8.85 18.14 20.16
C ARG A 185 -7.47 17.63 19.78
N LEU A 186 -6.86 16.78 20.60
CA LEU A 186 -5.47 16.37 20.41
C LEU A 186 -5.28 15.59 19.11
N ALA A 187 -6.19 14.67 18.77
CA ALA A 187 -6.14 13.91 17.51
C ALA A 187 -6.10 14.84 16.30
N TRP A 188 -7.07 15.75 16.20
CA TRP A 188 -7.15 16.75 15.15
C TRP A 188 -5.86 17.57 15.04
N ASN A 189 -5.37 18.11 16.16
CA ASN A 189 -4.18 18.96 16.18
C ASN A 189 -2.91 18.21 15.75
N LEU A 190 -2.75 16.95 16.15
CA LEU A 190 -1.60 16.14 15.76
C LEU A 190 -1.65 15.82 14.26
N CYS A 191 -2.77 15.31 13.74
CA CYS A 191 -2.94 14.97 12.33
C CYS A 191 -2.78 16.22 11.43
N ALA A 192 -3.50 17.31 11.75
CA ALA A 192 -3.41 18.55 10.99
C ALA A 192 -2.01 19.17 11.06
N GLY A 193 -1.36 19.09 12.24
CA GLY A 193 0.01 19.57 12.45
C GLY A 193 1.03 18.83 11.58
N THR A 194 0.89 17.52 11.41
CA THR A 194 1.77 16.73 10.52
C THR A 194 1.62 17.15 9.06
N VAL A 195 0.39 17.32 8.55
CA VAL A 195 0.19 17.79 7.17
C VAL A 195 0.70 19.21 6.99
N GLY A 196 0.44 20.10 7.98
CA GLY A 196 0.95 21.46 7.99
C GLY A 196 2.49 21.52 7.94
N ALA A 197 3.17 20.69 8.73
CA ALA A 197 4.63 20.58 8.71
C ALA A 197 5.16 20.07 7.36
N ALA A 198 4.50 19.07 6.75
CA ALA A 198 4.88 18.57 5.43
C ALA A 198 4.70 19.61 4.32
N ASN A 199 3.65 20.44 4.40
CA ASN A 199 3.45 21.56 3.47
C ASN A 199 4.49 22.68 3.67
N ALA A 200 4.77 23.05 4.93
CA ALA A 200 5.76 24.09 5.25
C ALA A 200 7.18 23.68 4.85
N SER A 201 7.57 22.42 5.06
CA SER A 201 8.91 21.94 4.70
C SER A 201 9.19 22.01 3.20
N ALA A 202 8.18 21.81 2.35
CA ALA A 202 8.32 21.98 0.90
C ALA A 202 8.61 23.44 0.51
N ALA A 203 8.01 24.42 1.20
CA ALA A 203 8.26 25.84 0.97
C ALA A 203 9.63 26.32 1.52
N LEU A 204 10.18 25.60 2.51
CA LEU A 204 11.43 25.96 3.19
C LEU A 204 12.66 25.25 2.64
N ARG A 205 12.50 24.18 1.84
CA ARG A 205 13.58 23.56 1.07
C ARG A 205 13.92 24.47 -0.11
N VAL A 206 14.82 25.42 0.15
CA VAL A 206 15.56 26.13 -0.89
C VAL A 206 16.71 25.22 -1.30
N ASP A 207 16.50 24.39 -2.32
CA ASP A 207 17.59 23.71 -3.04
C ASP A 207 18.15 24.63 -4.14
#